data_AF-A0A0L6Z7R5-F1
#
_entry.id   AF-A0A0L6Z7R5-F1
#
_cell.length_a   1.000
_cell.length_b   1.000
_cell.length_c   1.000
_cell.angle_alpha   90.00
_cell.angle_beta   90.00
_cell.angle_gamma   90.00
#
_symmetry.space_group_name_H-M   'P 1'
#
loop_
_entity.id
_entity.type
_entity.pdbx_description
1 polymer ?
#
loop_
_entity_poly.entity_id
_entity_poly.type
_entity_poly.pdbx_seq_one_letter_code
_entity_poly.pdbx_strand_id
1 'polypeptide(L)' 'MVNKYKADAVVICMMKFCDPEEFDYPIYYREFEEAGIKNLYIEIDLETTSFEQTKTRVQSFSEML' A
#
# COMPACT_ATOMS: atom_id res chain seq x y z
N MET A 1 -12.13 -2.99 -7.01
CA MET A 1 -11.17 -3.19 -8.12
C MET A 1 -10.56 -4.59 -8.10
N VAL A 2 -10.05 -5.05 -6.96
CA VAL A 2 -9.43 -6.38 -6.75
C VAL A 2 -10.21 -7.52 -7.45
N ASN A 3 -11.50 -7.71 -7.13
CA ASN A 3 -12.31 -8.78 -7.72
C ASN A 3 -12.52 -8.65 -9.24
N LYS A 4 -12.66 -7.41 -9.75
CA LYS A 4 -12.90 -7.14 -11.17
C LYS A 4 -11.67 -7.49 -12.00
N TYR A 5 -10.48 -7.17 -11.50
CA TYR A 5 -9.22 -7.37 -12.20
C TYR A 5 -8.45 -8.62 -11.76
N LYS A 6 -8.99 -9.38 -10.79
CA LYS A 6 -8.33 -10.52 -10.17
C LYS A 6 -6.91 -10.18 -9.67
N ALA A 7 -6.77 -9.04 -9.01
CA ALA A 7 -5.50 -8.63 -8.44
C ALA A 7 -5.19 -9.45 -7.18
N ASP A 8 -3.93 -9.82 -6.99
CA ASP A 8 -3.49 -10.60 -5.82
C ASP A 8 -3.39 -9.75 -4.54
N ALA A 9 -3.17 -8.44 -4.69
CA ALA A 9 -2.98 -7.51 -3.58
C ALA A 9 -3.24 -6.05 -3.98
N VAL A 10 -3.25 -5.17 -2.97
CA VAL A 10 -3.33 -3.71 -3.12
C VAL A 10 -2.05 -3.05 -2.62
N VAL A 11 -1.46 -2.15 -3.40
CA VAL A 11 -0.38 -1.27 -2.94
C VAL A 11 -0.96 0.12 -2.69
N ILE A 12 -0.79 0.61 -1.46
CA ILE A 12 -1.24 1.93 -1.02
C ILE A 12 -0.04 2.85 -1.10
N CYS A 13 -0.06 3.79 -2.03
CA CYS A 13 0.95 4.82 -2.18
C CYS A 13 0.49 6.07 -1.42
N MET A 14 0.80 6.12 -0.13
CA MET A 14 0.41 7.22 0.76
C MET A 14 1.29 8.44 0.51
N MET A 15 0.69 9.57 0.12
CA MET A 15 1.46 10.80 0.03
C MET A 15 1.82 11.30 1.42
N LYS A 16 3.12 11.56 1.63
CA LYS A 16 3.61 12.10 2.90
C LYS A 16 2.89 13.41 3.24
N PHE A 17 2.36 13.50 4.45
CA PHE A 17 1.61 14.66 4.96
C PHE A 17 0.28 14.94 4.26
N CYS A 18 -0.34 13.93 3.65
CA CYS A 18 -1.70 14.05 3.12
C CYS A 18 -2.73 13.64 4.19
N ASP A 19 -3.12 14.58 5.05
CA ASP A 19 -4.10 14.34 6.14
C ASP A 19 -5.39 13.63 5.67
N PRO A 20 -5.98 13.96 4.49
CA PRO A 20 -7.16 13.24 4.00
C PRO A 20 -6.90 11.76 3.74
N GLU A 21 -5.77 11.42 3.12
CA GLU A 21 -5.44 10.01 2.85
C GLU A 21 -5.12 9.25 4.14
N GLU A 22 -4.40 9.89 5.08
CA GLU A 22 -4.11 9.31 6.40
C GLU A 22 -5.37 9.06 7.22
N PHE A 23 -6.36 9.96 7.14
CA PHE A 23 -7.65 9.79 7.82
C PHE A 23 -8.44 8.61 7.25
N ASP A 24 -8.37 8.40 5.93
CA ASP A 24 -9.06 7.29 5.26
C ASP A 24 -8.35 5.94 5.45
N TYR A 25 -7.02 5.93 5.67
CA TYR A 25 -6.21 4.71 5.76
C TYR A 25 -6.72 3.67 6.76
N PRO A 26 -7.00 4.02 8.04
CA PRO A 26 -7.53 3.06 9.00
C PRO A 26 -8.84 2.42 8.56
N ILE A 27 -9.66 3.15 7.79
CA ILE A 27 -10.95 2.65 7.31
C ILE A 27 -10.70 1.55 6.28
N TYR A 28 -10.04 1.85 5.16
CA TYR A 28 -9.84 0.84 4.12
C TYR A 28 -8.87 -0.27 4.53
N TYR A 29 -7.91 -0.02 5.42
CA TYR A 29 -7.05 -1.07 5.98
C TYR A 29 -7.90 -2.14 6.70
N ARG A 30 -8.85 -1.71 7.53
CA ARG A 30 -9.78 -2.65 8.20
C ARG A 30 -10.62 -3.42 7.18
N GLU A 31 -11.19 -2.74 6.19
CA GLU A 31 -11.99 -3.40 5.16
C GLU A 31 -11.17 -4.40 4.34
N PHE A 32 -9.89 -4.13 4.07
CA PHE A 32 -8.99 -5.06 3.39
C PHE A 32 -8.69 -6.30 4.24
N GLU A 33 -8.39 -6.12 5.53
CA GLU A 33 -8.17 -7.23 6.46
C GLU A 33 -9.41 -8.12 6.58
N GLU A 34 -10.60 -7.52 6.78
CA GLU A 34 -11.87 -8.24 6.86
C GLU A 34 -12.21 -9.00 5.56
N ALA A 35 -11.84 -8.44 4.41
CA ALA A 35 -12.01 -9.07 3.11
C ALA A 35 -10.90 -10.09 2.75
N GLY A 36 -9.87 -10.25 3.60
CA GLY A 36 -8.71 -11.12 3.32
C GLY A 36 -7.84 -10.62 2.16
N ILE A 37 -7.84 -9.32 1.89
CA ILE A 37 -7.07 -8.69 0.81
C ILE A 37 -5.69 -8.29 1.34
N LYS A 38 -4.64 -8.99 0.86
CA LYS A 38 -3.25 -8.63 1.13
C LYS A 38 -2.99 -7.19 0.64
N ASN A 39 -2.32 -6.39 1.46
CA ASN A 39 -1.99 -5.01 1.10
C ASN A 39 -0.59 -4.59 1.57
N LEU A 40 0.00 -3.61 0.89
CA LEU A 40 1.29 -3.01 1.21
C LEU A 40 1.18 -1.48 1.25
N TYR A 41 1.54 -0.89 2.39
CA TYR A 41 1.65 0.56 2.55
C TYR A 41 3.04 1.07 2.16
N ILE A 42 3.12 2.07 1.28
CA ILE A 42 4.34 2.76 0.88
C ILE A 42 4.11 4.26 1.05
N GLU A 43 4.97 4.92 1.83
CA GLU A 43 4.99 6.38 1.90
C GLU A 43 5.73 6.95 0.68
N ILE A 44 5.15 7.98 0.08
CA ILE A 44 5.67 8.70 -1.06
C ILE A 44 6.11 10.08 -0.60
N ASP A 45 7.43 10.28 -0.58
CA ASP A 45 8.07 11.56 -0.32
C ASP A 45 8.65 12.10 -1.64
N LEU A 46 8.16 13.26 -2.08
CA LEU A 46 8.58 13.87 -3.34
C LEU A 46 10.00 14.43 -3.30
N GLU A 47 10.56 14.68 -2.11
CA GLU A 47 11.94 15.15 -1.94
C GLU A 47 12.93 14.00 -1.81
N THR A 48 12.45 12.74 -1.71
CA THR A 48 13.35 11.60 -1.56
C THR A 48 14.14 11.31 -2.83
N THR A 49 15.43 11.03 -2.65
CA THR A 49 16.35 10.66 -3.73
C THR A 49 16.75 9.18 -3.69
N SER A 50 16.34 8.46 -2.63
CA SER A 50 16.65 7.05 -2.43
C SER A 50 15.38 6.22 -2.25
N PHE A 51 15.26 5.15 -3.04
CA PHE A 51 14.10 4.27 -3.07
C PHE A 51 14.43 2.83 -2.67
N GLU A 52 15.65 2.55 -2.18
CA GLU A 52 16.10 1.18 -1.90
C GLU A 52 15.26 0.49 -0.82
N GLN A 53 14.77 1.24 0.17
CA GLN A 53 13.87 0.70 1.18
C GLN A 53 12.53 0.29 0.55
N THR A 54 11.92 1.19 -0.24
CA THR A 54 10.67 0.90 -0.96
C THR A 54 10.82 -0.29 -1.89
N LYS A 55 11.92 -0.36 -2.65
CA LYS A 55 12.25 -1.47 -3.54
C LYS A 55 12.31 -2.80 -2.78
N THR A 56 13.02 -2.85 -1.66
CA THR A 56 13.14 -4.06 -0.84
C THR A 56 11.77 -4.49 -0.29
N ARG A 57 10.95 -3.54 0.19
CA ARG A 57 9.61 -3.83 0.71
C ARG A 57 8.68 -4.38 -0.36
N VAL A 58 8.70 -3.80 -1.56
CA VAL A 58 7.91 -4.29 -2.71
C VAL A 58 8.39 -5.68 -3.14
N GLN A 59 9.70 -5.92 -3.18
CA GLN A 59 10.25 -7.22 -3.52
C GLN A 59 9.82 -8.29 -2.52
N SER A 60 10.04 -8.07 -1.22
CA SER A 60 9.63 -9.02 -0.18
C SER A 60 8.11 -9.25 -0.19
N PHE A 61 7.32 -8.21 -0.44
CA PHE A 61 5.87 -8.36 -0.56
C PHE A 61 5.50 -9.26 -1.73
N SER A 62 6.11 -9.05 -2.91
CA SER A 62 5.91 -9.90 -4.09
C SER A 62 6.30 -11.36 -3.86
N GLU A 63 7.32 -11.63 -3.04
CA GLU A 63 7.74 -12.99 -2.69
C GLU A 63 6.77 -13.70 -1.73
N MET A 64 5.93 -12.94 -1.00
CA MET A 64 4.91 -13.45 -0.07
C MET A 64 3.53 -13.66 -0.71
N LEU A 65 3.30 -13.16 -1.92
CA LEU A 65 2.02 -13.28 -2.62
C LEU A 65 1.76 -14.72 -3.05
#